data_AF-A0A4Q3KJL0-F1
#
_entry.id   AF-A0A4Q3KJL0-F1
#
_cell.length_a   1.000
_cell.length_b   1.000
_cell.length_c   1.000
_cell.angle_alpha   90.00
_cell.angle_beta   90.00
_cell.angle_gamma   90.00
#
_symmetry.space_group_name_H-M   'P 1'
#
loop_
_entity.id
_entity.type
_entity.pdbx_description
1 polymer ?
#
loop_
_entity_poly.entity_id
_entity_poly.type
_entity_poly.pdbx_seq_one_letter_code
_entity_poly.pdbx_strand_id
1 'polypeptide(L)'
;MGPVKAFLKHHYRHFNAAALVDAADGWIHHLDNDGKMFLTMGGAMSTAEMGLSVAELIRQDKVHALCVTGANLEEDLFNLVAHDSYERIPGYR
;
A
#
# COMPACT_ATOMS: atom_id res chain seq x y z
N MET A 1 -12.79 -15.27 -4.76
CA MET A 1 -11.63 -15.11 -3.85
C MET A 1 -10.37 -15.28 -4.69
N GLY A 2 -9.42 -14.32 -4.67
CA GLY A 2 -8.25 -14.35 -5.53
C GLY A 2 -7.25 -15.47 -5.18
N PRO A 3 -6.43 -15.94 -6.15
CA PRO A 3 -5.53 -17.09 -5.96
C PRO A 3 -4.48 -16.87 -4.85
N VAL A 4 -3.94 -15.65 -4.73
CA VAL A 4 -2.97 -15.30 -3.67
C VAL A 4 -3.61 -15.38 -2.28
N LYS A 5 -4.85 -14.89 -2.13
CA LYS A 5 -5.59 -14.96 -0.87
C LYS A 5 -5.84 -16.41 -0.45
N ALA A 6 -6.24 -17.27 -1.40
CA ALA A 6 -6.45 -18.69 -1.14
C ALA A 6 -5.15 -19.40 -0.71
N PHE A 7 -4.04 -19.12 -1.39
CA PHE A 7 -2.73 -19.66 -1.06
C PHE A 7 -2.28 -19.27 0.36
N LEU A 8 -2.34 -17.98 0.70
CA LEU A 8 -1.98 -17.48 2.03
C LEU A 8 -2.83 -18.13 3.13
N LYS A 9 -4.15 -18.18 2.96
CA LYS A 9 -5.06 -18.79 3.96
C LYS A 9 -4.83 -20.29 4.14
N HIS A 10 -4.46 -21.01 3.08
CA HIS A 10 -4.23 -22.45 3.17
C HIS A 10 -2.92 -22.77 3.89
N HIS A 11 -1.83 -22.10 3.51
CA HIS A 11 -0.46 -22.46 3.91
C HIS A 11 0.08 -21.65 5.10
N TYR A 12 -0.26 -20.36 5.22
CA TYR A 12 0.39 -19.44 6.15
C TYR A 12 -0.49 -19.14 7.37
N ARG A 13 -0.65 -20.15 8.22
CA ARG A 13 -1.53 -20.10 9.41
C ARG A 13 -0.84 -19.58 10.68
N HIS A 14 0.48 -19.41 10.65
CA HIS A 14 1.28 -18.94 11.80
C HIS A 14 2.31 -17.89 11.35
N PHE A 15 3.00 -17.30 12.32
CA PHE A 15 4.04 -16.27 12.14
C PHE A 15 3.52 -14.97 11.50
N ASN A 16 4.44 -14.14 11.00
CA ASN A 16 4.12 -12.83 10.39
C ASN A 16 3.15 -12.94 9.20
N ALA A 17 3.12 -14.08 8.52
CA ALA A 17 2.21 -14.29 7.40
C ALA A 17 0.75 -14.49 7.86
N ALA A 18 0.52 -15.07 9.03
CA ALA A 18 -0.83 -15.08 9.63
C ALA A 18 -1.26 -13.67 10.04
N ALA A 19 -0.37 -12.90 10.66
CA ALA A 19 -0.65 -11.50 11.01
C ALA A 19 -1.00 -10.64 9.78
N LEU A 20 -0.37 -10.90 8.62
CA LEU A 20 -0.74 -10.27 7.35
C LEU A 20 -2.17 -10.63 6.92
N VAL A 21 -2.57 -11.90 7.03
CA VAL A 21 -3.93 -12.36 6.71
C VAL A 21 -4.95 -11.72 7.65
N ASP A 22 -4.66 -11.70 8.94
CA ASP A 22 -5.53 -11.12 9.97
C ASP A 22 -5.70 -9.60 9.77
N ALA A 23 -4.62 -8.89 9.44
CA ALA A 23 -4.68 -7.46 9.12
C ALA A 23 -5.54 -7.19 7.87
N ALA A 24 -5.38 -8.01 6.83
CA ALA A 24 -6.17 -7.88 5.60
C ALA A 24 -7.65 -8.16 5.82
N ASP A 25 -8.00 -9.23 6.52
CA ASP A 25 -9.40 -9.55 6.83
C ASP A 25 -10.00 -8.54 7.83
N GLY A 26 -9.22 -8.03 8.79
CA GLY A 26 -9.64 -6.99 9.72
C GLY A 26 -9.95 -5.66 9.03
N TRP A 27 -9.15 -5.26 8.03
CA TRP A 27 -9.46 -4.07 7.25
C TRP A 27 -10.71 -4.26 6.38
N ILE A 28 -10.90 -5.43 5.75
CA ILE A 28 -12.13 -5.73 5.01
C ILE A 28 -13.34 -5.57 5.94
N HIS A 29 -13.29 -6.16 7.14
CA HIS A 29 -14.37 -6.02 8.11
C HIS A 29 -14.60 -4.56 8.53
N HIS A 30 -13.55 -3.77 8.73
CA HIS A 30 -13.68 -2.34 9.01
C HIS A 30 -14.42 -1.60 7.90
N LEU A 31 -14.08 -1.87 6.63
CA LEU A 31 -14.74 -1.28 5.47
C LEU A 31 -16.20 -1.72 5.34
N ASP A 32 -16.49 -3.01 5.55
CA ASP A 32 -17.85 -3.57 5.47
C ASP A 32 -18.79 -2.97 6.53
N ASN A 33 -18.24 -2.39 7.60
CA ASN A 33 -18.96 -1.66 8.64
C ASN A 33 -18.94 -0.13 8.45
N ASP A 34 -18.78 0.35 7.21
CA ASP A 34 -18.68 1.78 6.85
C ASP A 34 -17.54 2.54 7.56
N GLY A 35 -16.53 1.80 8.03
CA GLY A 35 -15.38 2.34 8.73
C GLY A 35 -14.48 3.19 7.82
N LYS A 36 -14.03 4.32 8.35
CA LYS A 36 -13.09 5.22 7.65
C LYS A 36 -11.65 4.83 7.95
N MET A 37 -10.83 4.75 6.91
CA MET A 37 -9.43 4.31 6.99
C MET A 37 -8.47 5.51 7.01
N PHE A 38 -7.65 5.56 8.04
CA PHE A 38 -6.51 6.46 8.18
C PHE A 38 -5.21 5.67 7.98
N LEU A 39 -4.42 6.00 6.97
CA LEU A 39 -3.20 5.29 6.62
C LEU A 39 -1.96 6.11 7.00
N THR A 40 -1.04 5.50 7.75
CA THR A 40 0.30 6.04 8.02
C THR A 40 1.34 5.33 7.16
N MET A 41 2.27 6.07 6.57
CA MET A 41 3.27 5.50 5.67
C MET A 41 4.61 6.22 5.79
N GLY A 42 5.70 5.44 5.80
CA GLY A 42 7.06 5.97 5.82
C GLY A 42 7.53 6.47 4.45
N GLY A 43 8.51 7.38 4.44
CA GLY A 43 9.04 8.00 3.21
C GLY A 43 9.46 7.00 2.14
N ALA A 44 10.22 5.96 2.50
CA ALA A 44 10.72 4.97 1.56
C ALA A 44 9.63 4.19 0.79
N MET A 45 8.37 4.26 1.23
CA MET A 45 7.27 3.56 0.57
C MET A 45 6.82 4.24 -0.73
N SER A 46 7.06 5.55 -0.93
CA SER A 46 6.84 6.16 -2.26
C SER A 46 7.81 5.57 -3.28
N THR A 47 9.08 5.43 -2.91
CA THR A 47 10.11 4.84 -3.77
C THR A 47 9.87 3.35 -4.04
N ALA A 48 9.17 2.67 -3.13
CA ALA A 48 8.66 1.31 -3.34
C ALA A 48 7.38 1.25 -4.20
N GLU A 49 6.97 2.39 -4.77
CA GLU A 49 5.81 2.58 -5.63
C GLU A 49 4.46 2.22 -4.99
N MET A 50 4.38 2.26 -3.65
CA MET A 50 3.13 2.01 -2.93
C MET A 50 2.03 3.02 -3.30
N GLY A 51 2.42 4.19 -3.81
CA GLY A 51 1.51 5.20 -4.35
C GLY A 51 0.57 4.65 -5.42
N LEU A 52 0.99 3.69 -6.25
CA LEU A 52 0.13 3.09 -7.29
C LEU A 52 -1.08 2.36 -6.67
N SER A 53 -0.84 1.58 -5.61
CA SER A 53 -1.89 0.85 -4.91
C SER A 53 -2.75 1.79 -4.06
N VAL A 54 -2.11 2.72 -3.34
CA VAL A 54 -2.81 3.67 -2.47
C VAL A 54 -3.69 4.61 -3.29
N ALA A 55 -3.23 5.12 -4.43
CA ALA A 55 -4.02 5.98 -5.31
C ALA A 55 -5.31 5.29 -5.78
N GLU A 56 -5.23 4.00 -6.13
CA GLU A 56 -6.44 3.24 -6.49
C GLU A 56 -7.38 3.06 -5.30
N LEU A 57 -6.84 2.79 -4.12
CA LEU A 57 -7.65 2.67 -2.90
C LEU A 57 -8.34 3.99 -2.52
N ILE A 58 -7.70 5.14 -2.75
CA ILE A 58 -8.32 6.46 -2.58
C ILE A 58 -9.45 6.66 -3.60
N ARG A 59 -9.22 6.36 -4.89
CA ARG A 59 -10.26 6.49 -5.94
C ARG A 59 -11.47 5.61 -5.68
N GLN A 60 -11.28 4.47 -5.01
CA GLN A 60 -12.34 3.56 -4.60
C GLN A 60 -12.98 3.91 -3.23
N ASP A 61 -12.68 5.07 -2.63
CA ASP A 61 -13.16 5.49 -1.30
C ASP A 61 -12.82 4.50 -0.16
N LYS A 62 -11.65 3.84 -0.25
CA LYS A 62 -11.17 2.86 0.76
C LYS A 62 -10.13 3.43 1.71
N VAL A 63 -9.47 4.53 1.35
CA VAL A 63 -8.53 5.29 2.19
C VAL A 63 -8.99 6.74 2.24
N HIS A 64 -9.16 7.27 3.44
CA HIS A 64 -9.89 8.53 3.66
C HIS A 64 -8.98 9.63 4.24
N ALA A 65 -7.88 9.24 4.87
CA ALA A 65 -6.88 10.15 5.38
C ALA A 65 -5.49 9.50 5.34
N LEU A 66 -4.48 10.34 5.17
CA LEU A 66 -3.08 9.95 5.07
C LEU A 66 -2.23 10.76 6.05
N CYS A 67 -1.29 10.09 6.71
CA CYS A 67 -0.18 10.74 7.39
C CYS A 67 1.12 10.16 6.85
N VAL A 68 1.87 11.01 6.17
CA VAL A 68 3.05 10.66 5.38
C VAL A 68 4.17 11.65 5.64
N THR A 69 5.37 11.29 5.21
CA THR A 69 6.50 12.22 5.25
C THR A 69 6.48 13.16 4.03
N GLY A 70 7.23 14.27 4.09
CA GLY A 70 7.39 15.17 2.94
C GLY A 70 7.88 14.45 1.68
N ALA A 71 8.79 13.48 1.83
CA ALA A 71 9.34 12.69 0.73
C ALA A 71 8.28 11.98 -0.12
N ASN A 72 7.18 11.53 0.51
CA ASN A 72 6.11 10.85 -0.23
C ASN A 72 5.38 11.82 -1.18
N LEU A 73 5.16 13.07 -0.74
CA LEU A 73 4.49 14.09 -1.54
C LEU A 73 5.43 14.65 -2.62
N GLU A 74 6.70 14.86 -2.28
CA GLU A 74 7.73 15.29 -3.23
C GLU A 74 7.86 14.30 -4.39
N GLU A 75 7.94 13.01 -4.08
CA GLU A 75 8.10 11.98 -5.11
C GLU A 75 6.84 11.78 -5.95
N ASP A 76 5.65 11.92 -5.37
CA ASP A 76 4.39 11.88 -6.14
C ASP A 76 4.32 13.06 -7.13
N LEU A 77 4.76 14.25 -6.71
CA LEU A 77 4.90 15.41 -7.60
C LEU A 77 5.95 15.18 -8.69
N PHE A 78 7.11 14.59 -8.35
CA PHE A 78 8.15 14.28 -9.32
C PHE A 78 7.67 13.27 -10.36
N ASN A 79 6.95 12.22 -9.94
CA ASN A 79 6.31 11.29 -10.84
C ASN A 79 5.31 12.01 -11.76
N LEU A 80 4.50 12.94 -11.25
CA LEU A 80 3.56 13.69 -12.10
C LEU A 80 4.26 14.48 -13.22
N VAL A 81 5.44 15.08 -12.95
CA VAL A 81 6.10 15.99 -13.91
C VAL A 81 7.20 15.33 -14.74
N ALA A 82 7.81 14.24 -14.26
CA ALA A 82 9.03 13.69 -14.83
C ALA A 82 9.13 12.15 -14.67
N HIS A 83 8.00 11.43 -14.63
CA HIS A 83 8.00 9.97 -14.49
C HIS A 83 8.94 9.28 -15.49
N ASP A 84 8.87 9.67 -16.77
CA ASP A 84 9.66 9.06 -17.85
C ASP A 84 11.16 9.36 -17.75
N SER A 85 11.57 10.25 -16.82
CA SER A 85 12.98 10.55 -16.54
C SER A 85 13.53 9.76 -15.35
N TYR A 86 12.70 8.98 -14.65
CA TYR A 86 13.15 8.11 -13.56
C TYR A 86 13.76 6.83 -14.12
N GLU A 87 15.04 6.58 -13.83
CA GLU A 87 15.74 5.37 -14.23
C GLU A 87 16.24 4.60 -13.01
N ARG A 88 16.13 3.28 -13.08
CA ARG A 88 16.72 2.40 -12.07
C ARG A 88 18.23 2.34 -12.29
N ILE A 89 18.99 2.83 -11.32
CA ILE A 89 20.45 2.78 -11.35
C ILE A 89 20.94 1.33 -11.11
N PRO A 90 21.64 0.70 -12.06
CA PRO A 90 22.28 -0.61 -11.85
C PRO A 90 23.39 -0.51 -10.80
N GLY A 91 23.53 -1.53 -9.95
CA GLY A 91 24.63 -1.58 -8.97
C GLY A 91 24.54 -0.56 -7.83
N TYR A 92 23.34 -0.09 -7.48
CA TYR A 92 23.11 0.86 -6.38
C TYR A 92 23.46 0.32 -4.96
N ARG A 93 23.93 -0.92 -4.85
CA ARG A 93 24.36 -1.59 -3.61
C ARG A 93 25.80 -2.02 -3.70
#